data_AF-A0A952MDH3-F1
#
_entry.id   AF-A0A952MDH3-F1
#
_cell.length_a   1.000
_cell.length_b   1.000
_cell.length_c   1.000
_cell.angle_alpha   90.00
_cell.angle_beta   90.00
_cell.angle_gamma   90.00
#
_symmetry.space_group_name_H-M   'P 1'
#
loop_
_entity.id
_entity.type
_entity.pdbx_description
1 polymer ?
#
loop_
_entity_poly.entity_id
_entity_poly.type
_entity_poly.pdbx_seq_one_letter_code
_entity_poly.pdbx_strand_id
1 'polypeptide(L)'
;MERLESIFDSIKERLTNPFIFSFIVAWLTFNWEVTLALFWFDSADLKTKGYSNLIDFIYANTNNWSWCIPILVALGYTFLMPLFRMGVEWFNALVLKWTNNRLFKISEETPVSYGKYFELKKEHKKLIDELASDVNTASQKAQEYADIQKRMTETEKTYSQTIEGLKVEIGRKDDLITKAEEEKLKQRNNAELANEKLQQMMRPIEGLWQYTYMDGTDKIVHFITNEISKPKHLPNGINSNQVTKLVVLQSSNDHNSKLIVARYAVEKFDPVYFFITQDADKMWHGFEDHKRIKGMVPVVVH
;
A
#
# COMPACT_ATOMS: atom_id res chain seq x y z
N MET A 1 72.81 -52.13 11.58
CA MET A 1 72.47 -50.88 12.28
C MET A 1 71.29 -51.04 13.21
N GLU A 2 70.23 -51.74 12.81
CA GLU A 2 69.02 -52.01 13.63
C GLU A 2 69.28 -52.47 15.09
N ARG A 3 70.31 -53.29 15.33
CA ARG A 3 70.66 -53.73 16.69
C ARG A 3 71.18 -52.58 17.57
N LEU A 4 71.93 -51.65 17.00
CA LEU A 4 72.42 -50.48 17.75
C LEU A 4 71.27 -49.55 18.11
N GLU A 5 70.34 -49.33 17.19
CA GLU A 5 69.13 -48.53 17.41
C GLU A 5 68.30 -49.08 18.58
N SER A 6 68.07 -50.40 18.61
CA SER A 6 67.33 -51.03 19.72
C SER A 6 68.00 -50.87 21.10
N ILE A 7 69.34 -50.81 21.14
CA ILE A 7 70.12 -50.55 22.36
C ILE A 7 70.00 -49.08 22.75
N PHE A 8 70.12 -48.16 21.79
CA PHE A 8 69.96 -46.72 22.04
C PHE A 8 68.54 -46.39 22.54
N ASP A 9 67.52 -47.04 21.99
CA ASP A 9 66.13 -46.85 22.44
C ASP A 9 65.92 -47.33 23.87
N SER A 10 66.50 -48.50 24.22
CA SER A 10 66.47 -49.01 25.59
C SER A 10 67.18 -48.09 26.59
N ILE A 11 68.30 -47.48 26.18
CA ILE A 11 69.03 -46.50 26.99
C ILE A 11 68.20 -45.22 27.13
N LYS A 12 67.61 -44.73 26.03
CA LYS A 12 66.77 -43.53 26.01
C LYS A 12 65.55 -43.67 26.92
N GLU A 13 64.89 -44.83 26.91
CA GLU A 13 63.76 -45.11 27.80
C GLU A 13 64.18 -45.02 29.27
N ARG A 14 65.35 -45.58 29.62
CA ARG A 14 65.89 -45.51 30.99
C ARG A 14 66.35 -44.10 31.39
N LEU A 15 66.95 -43.36 30.46
CA LEU A 15 67.33 -41.95 30.67
C LEU A 15 66.12 -41.00 30.75
N THR A 16 64.95 -41.45 30.29
CA THR A 16 63.71 -40.68 30.48
C THR A 16 63.25 -40.71 31.94
N ASN A 17 63.70 -41.70 32.72
CA ASN A 17 63.44 -41.72 34.16
C ASN A 17 64.27 -40.62 34.85
N PRO A 18 63.63 -39.61 35.46
CA PRO A 18 64.34 -38.47 36.06
C PRO A 18 65.30 -38.88 37.17
N PHE A 19 65.02 -39.98 37.87
CA PHE A 19 65.92 -40.51 38.89
C PHE A 19 67.20 -41.10 38.27
N ILE A 20 67.07 -41.93 37.23
CA ILE A 20 68.22 -42.56 36.57
C ILE A 20 69.09 -41.49 35.91
N PHE A 21 68.47 -40.52 35.22
CA PHE A 21 69.20 -39.44 34.58
C PHE A 21 69.94 -38.56 35.59
N SER A 22 69.25 -38.12 36.65
CA SER A 22 69.88 -37.30 37.70
C SER A 22 70.97 -38.06 38.44
N PHE A 23 70.82 -39.37 38.65
CA PHE A 23 71.86 -40.22 39.20
C PHE A 23 73.10 -40.30 38.31
N ILE A 24 72.94 -40.52 37.01
CA ILE A 24 74.09 -40.57 36.07
C ILE A 24 74.82 -39.22 36.06
N VAL A 25 74.08 -38.11 35.96
CA VAL A 25 74.68 -36.77 35.98
C VAL A 25 75.38 -36.49 37.31
N ALA A 26 74.75 -36.82 38.44
CA ALA A 26 75.36 -36.66 39.75
C ALA A 26 76.61 -37.54 39.90
N TRP A 27 76.55 -38.79 39.45
CA TRP A 27 77.68 -39.72 39.53
C TRP A 27 78.86 -39.23 38.70
N LEU A 28 78.63 -38.78 37.46
CA LEU A 28 79.67 -38.19 36.61
C LEU A 28 80.27 -36.92 37.22
N THR A 29 79.44 -36.11 37.89
CA THR A 29 79.88 -34.86 38.54
C THR A 29 80.72 -35.13 39.80
N PHE A 30 80.28 -36.05 40.67
CA PHE A 30 81.00 -36.37 41.91
C PHE A 30 82.22 -37.27 41.68
N ASN A 31 82.18 -38.15 40.67
CA ASN A 31 83.30 -38.99 40.25
C ASN A 31 83.96 -38.42 38.98
N TRP A 32 84.16 -37.09 38.96
CA TRP A 32 84.69 -36.40 37.79
C TRP A 32 86.10 -36.86 37.41
N GLU A 33 86.96 -37.22 38.38
CA GLU A 33 88.31 -37.74 38.10
C GLU A 33 88.28 -39.07 37.35
N VAL A 34 87.38 -39.98 37.75
CA VAL A 34 87.14 -41.25 37.06
C VAL A 34 86.56 -41.00 35.67
N THR A 35 85.62 -40.06 35.56
CA THR A 35 85.01 -39.68 34.28
C THR A 35 86.06 -39.11 33.32
N LEU A 36 86.91 -38.19 33.79
CA LEU A 36 87.98 -37.62 32.99
C LEU A 36 88.99 -38.69 32.56
N ALA A 37 89.37 -39.58 33.48
CA ALA A 37 90.29 -40.66 33.16
C ALA A 37 89.71 -41.63 32.12
N LEU A 38 88.40 -41.90 32.15
CA LEU A 38 87.74 -42.75 31.17
C LEU A 38 87.75 -42.17 29.75
N PHE A 39 87.60 -40.84 29.62
CA PHE A 39 87.48 -40.18 28.31
C PHE A 39 88.80 -39.62 27.77
N TRP A 40 89.74 -39.23 28.63
CA TRP A 40 90.91 -38.45 28.23
C TRP A 40 92.26 -39.02 28.63
N PHE A 41 92.36 -40.01 29.53
CA PHE A 41 93.67 -40.51 29.95
C PHE A 41 94.10 -41.69 29.09
N ASP A 42 95.31 -41.59 28.53
CA ASP A 42 95.96 -42.71 27.88
C ASP A 42 96.70 -43.58 28.92
N SER A 43 97.09 -44.78 28.49
CA SER A 43 97.87 -45.70 29.32
C SER A 43 99.21 -45.10 29.81
N ALA A 44 99.75 -44.11 29.09
CA ALA A 44 100.95 -43.38 29.51
C ALA A 44 100.66 -42.45 30.69
N ASP A 45 99.55 -41.71 30.66
CA ASP A 45 99.14 -40.77 31.72
C ASP A 45 98.79 -41.50 33.02
N LEU A 46 98.23 -42.70 32.91
CA LEU A 46 97.97 -43.55 34.09
C LEU A 46 99.28 -43.99 34.76
N LYS A 47 100.29 -44.35 33.96
CA LYS A 47 101.62 -44.75 34.47
C LYS A 47 102.37 -43.60 35.11
N THR A 48 102.28 -42.39 34.56
CA THR A 48 102.92 -41.20 35.17
C THR A 48 102.31 -40.88 36.53
N LYS A 49 101.02 -41.16 36.72
CA LYS A 49 100.33 -41.07 38.01
C LYS A 49 100.57 -42.25 38.95
N GLY A 50 101.36 -43.26 38.54
CA GLY A 50 101.73 -44.41 39.36
C GLY A 50 100.73 -45.56 39.34
N TYR A 51 99.76 -45.56 38.42
CA TYR A 51 98.78 -46.64 38.27
C TYR A 51 99.16 -47.57 37.12
N SER A 52 99.03 -48.89 37.35
CA SER A 52 99.43 -49.89 36.35
C SER A 52 98.42 -50.00 35.20
N ASN A 53 97.14 -49.78 35.51
CA ASN A 53 96.02 -49.89 34.60
C ASN A 53 94.87 -48.94 35.03
N LEU A 54 93.86 -48.76 34.16
CA LEU A 54 92.71 -47.90 34.43
C LEU A 54 91.85 -48.41 35.61
N ILE A 55 91.78 -49.72 35.80
CA ILE A 55 90.99 -50.36 36.85
C ILE A 55 91.56 -50.00 38.24
N ASP A 56 92.89 -50.02 38.40
CA ASP A 56 93.60 -49.62 39.61
C ASP A 56 93.33 -48.14 39.94
N PHE A 57 93.32 -47.27 38.91
CA PHE A 57 92.98 -45.86 39.06
C PHE A 57 91.53 -45.68 39.52
N ILE A 58 90.59 -46.44 38.96
CA ILE A 58 89.19 -46.42 39.38
C ILE A 58 89.05 -46.89 40.83
N TYR A 59 89.67 -48.00 41.21
CA TYR A 59 89.60 -48.51 42.59
C TYR A 59 90.22 -47.55 43.61
N ALA A 60 91.33 -46.89 43.26
CA ALA A 60 91.98 -45.95 44.15
C ALA A 60 91.16 -44.67 44.37
N ASN A 61 90.44 -44.21 43.34
CA ASN A 61 89.65 -42.97 43.41
C ASN A 61 88.16 -43.20 43.72
N THR A 62 87.68 -44.45 43.71
CA THR A 62 86.32 -44.79 44.11
C THR A 62 86.29 -45.11 45.60
N ASN A 63 85.85 -44.16 46.41
CA ASN A 63 85.59 -44.40 47.83
C ASN A 63 84.23 -45.10 47.99
N ASN A 64 83.97 -45.77 49.12
CA ASN A 64 82.66 -46.35 49.43
C ASN A 64 81.52 -45.30 49.38
N TRP A 65 81.84 -44.03 49.64
CA TRP A 65 80.91 -42.91 49.57
C TRP A 65 80.60 -42.41 48.14
N SER A 66 81.42 -42.80 47.15
CA SER A 66 81.26 -42.41 45.74
C SER A 66 79.93 -42.84 45.13
N TRP A 67 79.27 -43.85 45.71
CA TRP A 67 77.95 -44.33 45.30
C TRP A 67 76.80 -43.71 46.10
N CYS A 68 76.99 -43.50 47.40
CA CYS A 68 75.94 -42.98 48.27
C CYS A 68 75.58 -41.52 47.97
N ILE A 69 76.58 -40.67 47.71
CA ILE A 69 76.37 -39.24 47.47
C ILE A 69 75.53 -39.00 46.20
N PRO A 70 75.86 -39.60 45.03
CA PRO A 70 75.04 -39.45 43.83
C PRO A 70 73.61 -39.98 43.97
N ILE A 71 73.40 -41.09 44.69
CA ILE A 71 72.04 -41.62 44.95
C ILE A 71 71.25 -40.61 45.78
N LEU A 72 71.84 -40.06 46.84
CA LEU A 72 71.16 -39.11 47.71
C LEU A 72 70.85 -37.80 46.97
N VAL A 73 71.76 -37.32 46.12
CA VAL A 73 71.53 -36.15 45.27
C VAL A 73 70.46 -36.43 44.21
N ALA A 74 70.44 -37.61 43.58
CA ALA A 74 69.41 -37.99 42.62
C ALA A 74 68.02 -38.09 43.26
N LEU A 75 67.93 -38.67 44.46
CA LEU A 75 66.70 -38.68 45.26
C LEU A 75 66.28 -37.26 45.59
N GLY A 76 67.20 -36.45 46.13
CA GLY A 76 66.97 -35.06 46.45
C GLY A 76 66.43 -34.28 45.25
N TYR A 77 67.08 -34.38 44.09
CA TYR A 77 66.64 -33.72 42.87
C TYR A 77 65.26 -34.21 42.40
N THR A 78 65.02 -35.53 42.43
CA THR A 78 63.74 -36.12 42.00
C THR A 78 62.56 -35.66 42.86
N PHE A 79 62.77 -35.46 44.16
CA PHE A 79 61.72 -34.95 45.06
C PHE A 79 61.64 -33.42 45.13
N LEU A 80 62.77 -32.71 45.01
CA LEU A 80 62.81 -31.24 45.05
C LEU A 80 62.29 -30.62 43.75
N MET A 81 62.50 -31.26 42.60
CA MET A 81 62.09 -30.69 41.31
C MET A 81 60.56 -30.50 41.18
N PRO A 82 59.70 -31.46 41.58
CA PRO A 82 58.26 -31.24 41.65
C PRO A 82 57.87 -30.10 42.60
N LEU A 83 58.52 -30.00 43.77
CA LEU A 83 58.25 -28.92 44.73
C LEU A 83 58.65 -27.54 44.16
N PHE A 84 59.78 -27.47 43.46
CA PHE A 84 60.22 -26.26 42.78
C PHE A 84 59.24 -25.86 41.66
N ARG A 85 58.77 -26.83 40.85
CA ARG A 85 57.75 -26.58 39.82
C ARG A 85 56.45 -26.03 40.42
N MET A 86 55.96 -26.66 41.49
CA MET A 86 54.78 -26.18 42.21
C MET A 86 54.97 -24.76 42.76
N GLY A 87 56.16 -24.45 43.28
CA GLY A 87 56.51 -23.11 43.72
C GLY A 87 56.48 -22.07 42.59
N VAL A 88 57.01 -22.41 41.41
CA VAL A 88 56.97 -21.56 40.21
C VAL A 88 55.53 -21.34 39.73
N GLU A 89 54.71 -22.38 39.69
CA GLU A 89 53.29 -22.27 39.32
C GLU A 89 52.51 -21.38 40.29
N TRP A 90 52.73 -21.56 41.59
CA TRP A 90 52.12 -20.73 42.63
C TRP A 90 52.56 -19.26 42.51
N PHE A 91 53.85 -19.01 42.29
CA PHE A 91 54.38 -17.67 42.07
C PHE A 91 53.75 -17.03 40.82
N ASN A 92 53.66 -17.77 39.71
CA ASN A 92 53.01 -17.28 38.49
C ASN A 92 51.53 -16.95 38.72
N ALA A 93 50.80 -17.77 39.47
CA ALA A 93 49.41 -17.50 39.83
C ALA A 93 49.27 -16.22 40.66
N LEU A 94 50.21 -15.96 41.59
CA LEU A 94 50.25 -14.72 42.35
C LEU A 94 50.55 -13.50 41.46
N VAL A 95 51.53 -13.62 40.56
CA VAL A 95 51.87 -12.55 39.62
C VAL A 95 50.70 -12.24 38.70
N LEU A 96 50.00 -13.25 38.18
CA LEU A 96 48.79 -13.07 37.37
C LEU A 96 47.68 -12.39 38.16
N LYS A 97 47.42 -12.83 39.40
CA LYS A 97 46.43 -12.19 40.28
C LYS A 97 46.77 -10.72 40.53
N TRP A 98 48.04 -10.41 40.78
CA TRP A 98 48.48 -9.04 41.02
C TRP A 98 48.41 -8.17 39.75
N THR A 99 48.80 -8.74 38.62
CA THR A 99 48.72 -8.09 37.30
C THR A 99 47.28 -7.79 36.93
N ASN A 100 46.38 -8.76 37.08
CA ASN A 100 44.95 -8.57 36.83
C ASN A 100 44.38 -7.48 37.75
N ASN A 101 44.71 -7.50 39.04
CA ASN A 101 44.28 -6.46 39.98
C ASN A 101 44.79 -5.05 39.60
N ARG A 102 46.01 -4.95 39.04
CA ARG A 102 46.54 -3.68 38.52
C ARG A 102 45.86 -3.28 37.23
N LEU A 103 45.65 -4.23 36.32
CA LEU A 103 44.97 -4.01 35.06
C LEU A 103 43.55 -3.47 35.30
N PHE A 104 42.79 -4.07 36.22
CA PHE A 104 41.46 -3.59 36.62
C PHE A 104 41.46 -2.19 37.24
N LYS A 105 42.56 -1.73 37.84
CA LYS A 105 42.68 -0.36 38.35
C LYS A 105 43.01 0.65 37.24
N ILE A 106 43.76 0.23 36.23
CA ILE A 106 44.20 1.08 35.13
C ILE A 106 43.11 1.18 34.06
N SER A 107 42.37 0.10 33.80
CA SER A 107 41.38 0.06 32.74
C SER A 107 40.14 0.91 33.00
N GLU A 108 39.94 1.46 34.21
CA GLU A 108 38.69 2.08 34.72
C GLU A 108 37.44 1.18 34.62
N GLU A 109 37.52 0.07 33.89
CA GLU A 109 36.58 -1.03 33.83
C GLU A 109 36.57 -1.74 35.18
N THR A 110 35.68 -1.26 36.07
CA THR A 110 35.34 -1.99 37.28
C THR A 110 35.07 -3.45 36.93
N PRO A 111 35.75 -4.42 37.56
CA PRO A 111 35.51 -5.83 37.30
C PRO A 111 34.04 -6.11 37.54
N VAL A 112 33.32 -6.43 36.47
CA VAL A 112 31.88 -6.69 36.52
C VAL A 112 31.73 -7.99 37.30
N SER A 113 31.18 -7.91 38.51
CA SER A 113 30.83 -9.09 39.29
C SER A 113 30.02 -10.05 38.43
N TYR A 114 30.27 -11.36 38.57
CA TYR A 114 29.55 -12.39 37.81
C TYR A 114 28.02 -12.22 37.90
N GLY A 115 27.50 -11.76 39.04
CA GLY A 115 26.09 -11.42 39.21
C GLY A 115 25.64 -10.27 38.29
N LYS A 116 26.41 -9.18 38.22
CA LYS A 116 26.13 -8.02 37.35
C LYS A 116 26.23 -8.41 35.86
N TYR A 117 27.16 -9.29 35.51
CA TYR A 117 27.24 -9.84 34.15
C TYR A 117 25.98 -10.67 33.80
N PHE A 118 25.50 -11.49 34.74
CA PHE A 118 24.29 -12.28 34.55
C PHE A 118 23.03 -11.40 34.42
N GLU A 119 22.92 -10.35 35.23
CA GLU A 119 21.86 -9.33 35.12
C GLU A 119 21.89 -8.64 33.76
N LEU A 120 23.06 -8.16 33.34
CA LEU A 120 23.23 -7.51 32.03
C LEU A 120 22.89 -8.46 30.88
N LYS A 121 23.26 -9.74 30.99
CA LYS A 121 22.91 -10.77 30.01
C LYS A 121 21.39 -11.03 29.97
N LYS A 122 20.72 -11.02 31.13
CA LYS A 122 19.27 -11.17 31.23
C LYS A 122 18.54 -9.98 30.63
N GLU A 123 19.01 -8.77 30.91
CA GLU A 123 18.49 -7.53 30.32
C GLU A 123 18.69 -7.52 28.80
N HIS A 124 19.88 -7.87 28.32
CA HIS A 124 20.16 -7.99 26.89
C HIS A 124 19.27 -9.02 26.20
N LYS A 125 19.01 -10.17 26.85
CA LYS A 125 18.07 -11.16 26.33
C LYS A 125 16.66 -10.59 26.24
N LYS A 126 16.21 -9.84 27.27
CA LYS A 126 14.91 -9.19 27.27
C LYS A 126 14.78 -8.17 26.13
N LEU A 127 15.81 -7.37 25.88
CA LEU A 127 15.85 -6.42 24.77
C LEU A 127 15.81 -7.12 23.40
N ILE A 128 16.48 -8.27 23.25
CA ILE A 128 16.39 -9.09 22.03
C ILE A 128 14.97 -9.61 21.83
N ASP A 129 14.34 -10.12 22.89
CA ASP A 129 12.97 -10.66 22.83
C ASP A 129 11.95 -9.55 22.51
N GLU A 130 12.11 -8.35 23.09
CA GLU A 130 11.32 -7.15 22.79
C GLU A 130 11.52 -6.72 21.32
N LEU A 131 12.77 -6.64 20.84
CA LEU A 131 13.07 -6.29 19.45
C LEU A 131 12.50 -7.31 18.46
N ALA A 132 12.53 -8.60 18.79
CA ALA A 132 11.94 -9.65 17.96
C ALA A 132 10.42 -9.51 17.87
N SER A 133 9.76 -9.14 18.96
CA SER A 133 8.33 -8.83 18.98
C SER A 133 8.03 -7.60 18.09
N ASP A 134 8.81 -6.53 18.21
CA ASP A 134 8.64 -5.32 17.40
C ASP A 134 8.83 -5.59 15.91
N VAL A 135 9.84 -6.40 15.54
CA VAL A 135 10.05 -6.83 14.13
C VAL A 135 8.85 -7.63 13.62
N ASN A 136 8.30 -8.54 14.42
CA ASN A 136 7.11 -9.31 14.03
C ASN A 136 5.88 -8.40 13.81
N THR A 137 5.65 -7.42 14.70
CA THR A 137 4.54 -6.47 14.54
C THR A 137 4.74 -5.54 13.33
N ALA A 138 5.98 -5.11 13.07
CA ALA A 138 6.32 -4.32 11.88
C ALA A 138 6.10 -5.14 10.59
N SER A 139 6.47 -6.42 10.60
CA SER A 139 6.24 -7.33 9.48
C SER A 139 4.75 -7.54 9.21
N GLN A 140 3.92 -7.70 10.26
CA GLN A 140 2.47 -7.79 10.13
C GLN A 140 1.88 -6.52 9.50
N LYS A 141 2.26 -5.35 10.01
CA LYS A 141 1.82 -4.06 9.44
C LYS A 141 2.24 -3.90 7.98
N ALA A 142 3.47 -4.29 7.64
CA ALA A 142 3.95 -4.24 6.26
C ALA A 142 3.10 -5.12 5.32
N GLN A 143 2.70 -6.30 5.80
CA GLN A 143 1.78 -7.18 5.06
C GLN A 143 0.39 -6.56 4.91
N GLU A 144 -0.16 -5.96 5.97
CA GLU A 144 -1.44 -5.23 5.90
C GLU A 144 -1.38 -4.08 4.88
N TYR A 145 -0.29 -3.32 4.85
CA TYR A 145 -0.10 -2.26 3.85
C TYR A 145 -0.05 -2.81 2.42
N ALA A 146 0.64 -3.93 2.20
CA ALA A 146 0.67 -4.59 0.90
C ALA A 146 -0.73 -5.05 0.46
N ASP A 147 -1.52 -5.61 1.37
CA ASP A 147 -2.90 -6.04 1.11
C ASP A 147 -3.82 -4.84 0.82
N ILE A 148 -3.67 -3.74 1.57
CA ILE A 148 -4.41 -2.49 1.32
C ILE A 148 -4.07 -1.92 -0.06
N GLN A 149 -2.78 -1.87 -0.44
CA GLN A 149 -2.37 -1.41 -1.76
C GLN A 149 -2.96 -2.29 -2.86
N LYS A 150 -2.94 -3.61 -2.70
CA LYS A 150 -3.56 -4.53 -3.64
C LYS A 150 -5.06 -4.23 -3.82
N ARG A 151 -5.80 -4.08 -2.71
CA ARG A 151 -7.23 -3.71 -2.75
C ARG A 151 -7.48 -2.36 -3.42
N MET A 152 -6.62 -1.36 -3.19
CA MET A 152 -6.70 -0.07 -3.88
C MET A 152 -6.55 -0.24 -5.38
N THR A 153 -5.53 -0.97 -5.85
CA THR A 153 -5.32 -1.19 -7.30
C THR A 153 -6.47 -1.98 -7.96
N GLU A 154 -7.04 -2.97 -7.26
CA GLU A 154 -8.22 -3.72 -7.74
C GLU A 154 -9.46 -2.81 -7.83
N THR A 155 -9.63 -1.93 -6.85
CA THR A 155 -10.72 -0.96 -6.81
C THR A 155 -10.58 0.07 -7.94
N GLU A 156 -9.39 0.62 -8.15
CA GLU A 156 -9.09 1.54 -9.27
C GLU A 156 -9.34 0.89 -10.64
N LYS A 157 -8.96 -0.38 -10.79
CA LYS A 157 -9.24 -1.15 -12.00
C LYS A 157 -10.75 -1.31 -12.23
N THR A 158 -11.51 -1.62 -11.18
CA THR A 158 -12.97 -1.76 -11.24
C THR A 158 -13.64 -0.44 -11.60
N TYR A 159 -13.19 0.67 -11.01
CA TYR A 159 -13.68 2.01 -11.35
C TYR A 159 -13.34 2.37 -12.80
N SER A 160 -12.12 2.09 -13.26
CA SER A 160 -11.70 2.34 -14.64
C SER A 160 -12.55 1.55 -15.64
N GLN A 161 -12.83 0.27 -15.35
CA GLN A 161 -13.74 -0.56 -16.15
C GLN A 161 -15.18 -0.03 -16.15
N THR A 162 -15.66 0.48 -15.01
CA THR A 162 -17.02 1.05 -14.88
C THR A 162 -17.14 2.35 -15.66
N ILE A 163 -16.14 3.24 -15.56
CA ILE A 163 -16.07 4.49 -16.33
C ILE A 163 -16.08 4.19 -17.83
N GLU A 164 -15.28 3.20 -18.27
CA GLU A 164 -15.23 2.81 -19.67
C GLU A 164 -16.57 2.22 -20.15
N GLY A 165 -17.21 1.38 -19.33
CA GLY A 165 -18.56 0.87 -19.60
C GLY A 165 -19.61 1.97 -19.73
N LEU A 166 -19.58 2.96 -18.83
CA LEU A 166 -20.49 4.11 -18.87
C LEU A 166 -20.24 5.00 -20.10
N LYS A 167 -18.98 5.21 -20.51
CA LYS A 167 -18.67 5.95 -21.74
C LYS A 167 -19.25 5.27 -22.98
N VAL A 168 -19.14 3.95 -23.07
CA VAL A 168 -19.74 3.17 -24.17
C VAL A 168 -21.26 3.30 -24.14
N GLU A 169 -21.90 3.24 -22.97
CA GLU A 169 -23.35 3.41 -22.85
C GLU A 169 -23.82 4.81 -23.26
N ILE A 170 -23.09 5.85 -22.83
CA ILE A 170 -23.35 7.24 -23.23
C ILE A 170 -23.24 7.37 -24.76
N GLY A 171 -22.17 6.86 -25.37
CA GLY A 171 -22.00 6.89 -26.82
C GLY A 171 -23.15 6.21 -27.57
N ARG A 172 -23.63 5.06 -27.08
CA ARG A 172 -24.81 4.38 -27.65
C ARG A 172 -26.09 5.20 -27.51
N LYS A 173 -26.27 5.92 -26.39
CA LYS A 173 -27.43 6.79 -26.18
C LYS A 173 -27.37 8.02 -27.10
N ASP A 174 -26.20 8.62 -27.27
CA ASP A 174 -25.99 9.74 -28.19
C ASP A 174 -26.31 9.33 -29.64
N ASP A 175 -25.84 8.16 -30.09
CA ASP A 175 -26.17 7.61 -31.42
C ASP A 175 -27.69 7.43 -31.62
N LEU A 176 -28.41 6.98 -30.57
CA LEU A 176 -29.86 6.84 -30.61
C LEU A 176 -30.58 8.19 -30.64
N ILE A 177 -30.08 9.18 -29.89
CA ILE A 177 -30.60 10.55 -29.90
C ILE A 177 -30.44 11.15 -31.29
N THR A 178 -29.25 11.05 -31.90
CA THR A 178 -28.99 11.55 -33.26
C THR A 178 -29.93 10.91 -34.28
N LYS A 179 -30.12 9.58 -34.23
CA LYS A 179 -31.08 8.88 -35.10
C LYS A 179 -32.52 9.37 -34.89
N ALA A 180 -32.94 9.55 -33.65
CA ALA A 180 -34.28 10.05 -33.34
C ALA A 180 -34.49 11.51 -33.81
N GLU A 181 -33.45 12.35 -33.73
CA GLU A 181 -33.48 13.72 -34.25
C GLU A 181 -33.56 13.75 -35.78
N GLU A 182 -32.79 12.91 -36.48
CA GLU A 182 -32.89 12.75 -37.94
C GLU A 182 -34.29 12.29 -38.37
N GLU A 183 -34.88 11.34 -37.66
CA GLU A 183 -36.25 10.87 -37.92
C GLU A 183 -37.28 11.98 -37.69
N LYS A 184 -37.16 12.72 -36.59
CA LYS A 184 -38.03 13.89 -36.32
C LYS A 184 -37.89 14.96 -37.39
N LEU A 185 -36.67 15.21 -37.89
CA LEU A 185 -36.42 16.16 -38.96
C LEU A 185 -37.07 15.71 -40.28
N LYS A 186 -36.95 14.43 -40.64
CA LYS A 186 -37.64 13.84 -41.79
C LYS A 186 -39.16 13.97 -41.66
N GLN A 187 -39.71 13.71 -40.47
CA GLN A 187 -41.14 13.87 -40.20
C GLN A 187 -41.59 15.32 -40.36
N ARG A 188 -40.83 16.30 -39.83
CA ARG A 188 -41.11 17.73 -40.01
C ARG A 188 -41.09 18.14 -41.47
N ASN A 189 -40.05 17.79 -42.20
CA ASN A 189 -39.94 18.12 -43.63
C ASN A 189 -41.09 17.51 -44.45
N ASN A 190 -41.47 16.26 -44.14
CA ASN A 190 -42.63 15.61 -44.77
C ASN A 190 -43.95 16.31 -44.42
N ALA A 191 -44.13 16.75 -43.17
CA ALA A 191 -45.32 17.49 -42.75
C ALA A 191 -45.39 18.89 -43.39
N GLU A 192 -44.27 19.60 -43.49
CA GLU A 192 -44.18 20.88 -44.20
C GLU A 192 -44.54 20.72 -45.68
N LEU A 193 -43.98 19.70 -46.36
CA LEU A 193 -44.31 19.38 -47.75
C LEU A 193 -45.79 19.05 -47.94
N ALA A 194 -46.39 18.31 -46.99
CA ALA A 194 -47.82 18.02 -47.01
C ALA A 194 -48.66 19.30 -46.82
N ASN A 195 -48.22 20.20 -45.94
CA ASN A 195 -48.90 21.46 -45.67
C ASN A 195 -48.80 22.43 -46.88
N GLU A 196 -47.66 22.50 -47.54
CA GLU A 196 -47.48 23.25 -48.80
C GLU A 196 -48.43 22.74 -49.90
N LYS A 197 -48.53 21.41 -50.07
CA LYS A 197 -49.51 20.80 -50.99
C LYS A 197 -50.95 21.19 -50.64
N LEU A 198 -51.28 21.22 -49.35
CA LEU A 198 -52.61 21.59 -48.86
C LEU A 198 -52.92 23.06 -49.16
N GLN A 199 -51.96 23.97 -48.93
CA GLN A 199 -52.10 25.38 -49.30
C GLN A 199 -52.28 25.58 -50.80
N GLN A 200 -51.53 24.84 -51.64
CA GLN A 200 -51.71 24.88 -53.09
C GLN A 200 -53.12 24.41 -53.49
N MET A 201 -53.66 23.39 -52.82
CA MET A 201 -55.04 22.92 -53.04
C MET A 201 -56.11 23.88 -52.51
N MET A 202 -55.83 24.71 -51.50
CA MET A 202 -56.79 25.68 -50.96
C MET A 202 -56.80 27.03 -51.69
N ARG A 203 -55.73 27.42 -52.39
CA ARG A 203 -55.69 28.68 -53.17
C ARG A 203 -56.87 28.90 -54.14
N PRO A 204 -57.49 27.88 -54.76
CA PRO A 204 -58.68 28.10 -55.59
C PRO A 204 -59.97 28.37 -54.80
N ILE A 205 -59.98 28.18 -53.48
CA ILE A 205 -61.19 28.24 -52.62
C ILE A 205 -61.27 29.59 -51.86
N GLU A 206 -60.29 30.50 -52.01
CA GLU A 206 -60.32 31.84 -51.40
C GLU A 206 -61.26 32.84 -52.12
N GLY A 207 -62.21 32.33 -52.91
CA GLY A 207 -63.33 33.10 -53.45
C GLY A 207 -64.67 32.50 -53.00
N LEU A 208 -65.31 33.16 -52.04
CA LEU A 208 -66.65 32.89 -51.48
C LEU A 208 -66.78 31.66 -50.56
N TRP A 209 -66.55 31.88 -49.26
CA TRP A 209 -67.25 31.11 -48.23
C TRP A 209 -68.56 31.85 -47.89
N GLN A 210 -69.67 31.42 -48.49
CA GLN A 210 -71.01 31.76 -47.98
C GLN A 210 -71.38 30.71 -46.93
N TYR A 211 -71.39 31.12 -45.65
CA TYR A 211 -72.00 30.31 -44.61
C TYR A 211 -73.49 30.60 -44.58
N THR A 212 -74.28 29.66 -45.08
CA THR A 212 -75.74 29.69 -44.93
C THR A 212 -76.10 28.95 -43.65
N TYR A 213 -76.42 29.68 -42.59
CA TYR A 213 -77.03 29.12 -41.39
C TYR A 213 -78.54 29.20 -41.55
N MET A 214 -79.22 28.06 -41.58
CA MET A 214 -80.69 28.01 -41.47
C MET A 214 -81.03 27.95 -39.99
N ASP A 215 -81.45 29.08 -39.42
CA ASP A 215 -82.22 29.06 -38.19
C ASP A 215 -83.63 28.54 -38.52
N GLY A 216 -84.26 27.82 -37.59
CA GLY A 216 -85.52 27.06 -37.76
C GLY A 216 -86.78 27.90 -38.05
N THR A 217 -86.63 29.06 -38.67
CA THR A 217 -87.69 30.02 -39.02
C THR A 217 -87.72 30.40 -40.51
N ASP A 218 -87.09 29.61 -41.39
CA ASP A 218 -87.10 29.77 -42.86
C ASP A 218 -86.64 31.14 -43.39
N LYS A 219 -85.82 31.88 -42.63
CA LYS A 219 -85.19 33.12 -43.09
C LYS A 219 -83.68 32.92 -43.30
N ILE A 220 -83.25 33.17 -44.54
CA ILE A 220 -81.83 33.17 -44.92
C ILE A 220 -81.20 34.48 -44.40
N VAL A 221 -80.27 34.38 -43.45
CA VAL A 221 -79.47 35.52 -42.99
C VAL A 221 -78.09 35.44 -43.65
N HIS A 222 -77.79 36.41 -44.51
CA HIS A 222 -76.46 36.54 -45.12
C HIS A 222 -75.52 37.29 -44.15
N PHE A 223 -74.50 36.60 -43.64
CA PHE A 223 -73.43 37.26 -42.89
C PHE A 223 -72.28 37.64 -43.83
N ILE A 224 -72.01 38.94 -43.96
CA ILE A 224 -70.82 39.45 -44.63
C ILE A 224 -69.74 39.61 -43.56
N THR A 225 -68.74 38.75 -43.57
CA THR A 225 -67.58 38.87 -42.68
C THR A 225 -66.52 39.73 -43.34
N ASN A 226 -66.31 40.94 -42.83
CA ASN A 226 -65.12 41.72 -43.15
C ASN A 226 -64.00 41.31 -42.18
N GLU A 227 -62.90 40.80 -42.73
CA GLU A 227 -61.72 40.46 -41.95
C GLU A 227 -60.99 41.76 -41.56
N ILE A 228 -61.03 42.13 -40.29
CA ILE A 228 -60.38 43.35 -39.80
C ILE A 228 -58.95 42.99 -39.38
N SER A 229 -57.95 43.55 -40.07
CA SER A 229 -56.54 43.42 -39.71
C SER A 229 -56.27 44.08 -38.35
N LYS A 230 -55.85 43.26 -37.36
CA LYS A 230 -55.33 43.55 -36.01
C LYS A 230 -55.88 44.82 -35.30
N PRO A 231 -56.66 44.69 -34.21
CA PRO A 231 -57.16 45.85 -33.45
C PRO A 231 -56.02 46.60 -32.73
N LYS A 232 -56.05 47.94 -32.77
CA LYS A 232 -55.03 48.81 -32.12
C LYS A 232 -55.12 48.86 -30.59
N HIS A 233 -56.26 48.52 -29.99
CA HIS A 233 -56.44 48.49 -28.54
C HIS A 233 -57.28 47.27 -28.14
N LEU A 234 -56.69 46.41 -27.30
CA LEU A 234 -57.37 45.28 -26.67
C LEU A 234 -57.76 45.67 -25.23
N PRO A 235 -58.85 45.11 -24.67
CA PRO A 235 -59.23 45.32 -23.28
C PRO A 235 -58.10 44.91 -22.31
N ASN A 236 -57.98 45.62 -21.19
CA ASN A 236 -56.95 45.36 -20.18
C ASN A 236 -57.03 43.90 -19.68
N GLY A 237 -55.91 43.17 -19.77
CA GLY A 237 -55.78 41.77 -19.32
C GLY A 237 -55.59 40.74 -20.44
N ILE A 238 -55.71 41.12 -21.71
CA ILE A 238 -55.54 40.23 -22.86
C ILE A 238 -54.19 40.48 -23.56
N ASN A 239 -53.32 39.46 -23.61
CA ASN A 239 -52.05 39.52 -24.33
C ASN A 239 -52.27 39.38 -25.84
N SER A 240 -51.90 40.41 -26.62
CA SER A 240 -52.08 40.47 -28.07
C SER A 240 -51.43 39.31 -28.85
N ASN A 241 -50.41 38.66 -28.29
CA ASN A 241 -49.75 37.51 -28.93
C ASN A 241 -50.55 36.20 -28.85
N GLN A 242 -51.63 36.15 -28.06
CA GLN A 242 -52.47 34.96 -27.89
C GLN A 242 -53.79 35.02 -28.69
N VAL A 243 -54.08 36.15 -29.35
CA VAL A 243 -55.28 36.32 -30.17
C VAL A 243 -54.94 36.07 -31.62
N THR A 244 -55.30 34.90 -32.13
CA THR A 244 -54.97 34.48 -33.51
C THR A 244 -55.95 35.04 -34.54
N LYS A 245 -57.24 35.21 -34.21
CA LYS A 245 -58.24 35.73 -35.15
C LYS A 245 -59.44 36.36 -34.43
N LEU A 246 -59.78 37.61 -34.78
CA LEU A 246 -60.98 38.30 -34.31
C LEU A 246 -62.01 38.32 -35.45
N VAL A 247 -63.24 37.86 -35.22
CA VAL A 247 -64.29 37.86 -36.24
C VAL A 247 -65.48 38.66 -35.72
N VAL A 248 -65.75 39.81 -36.33
CA VAL A 248 -66.93 40.62 -35.97
C VAL A 248 -68.08 40.18 -36.87
N LEU A 249 -69.19 39.75 -36.26
CA LEU A 249 -70.40 39.36 -36.98
C LEU A 249 -71.44 40.47 -36.81
N GLN A 250 -71.72 41.19 -37.89
CA GLN A 250 -72.76 42.21 -37.89
C GLN A 250 -74.01 41.64 -38.57
N SER A 251 -75.13 41.59 -37.85
CA SER A 251 -76.41 41.17 -38.40
C SER A 251 -76.96 42.26 -39.31
N SER A 252 -77.40 41.91 -40.53
CA SER A 252 -77.80 42.92 -41.52
C SER A 252 -79.15 43.59 -41.24
N ASN A 253 -79.98 43.02 -40.37
CA ASN A 253 -81.38 43.43 -40.23
C ASN A 253 -81.66 44.40 -39.07
N ASP A 254 -80.66 44.78 -38.30
CA ASP A 254 -80.85 45.66 -37.14
C ASP A 254 -79.61 46.54 -36.96
N HIS A 255 -79.71 47.84 -37.26
CA HIS A 255 -78.56 48.74 -37.33
C HIS A 255 -77.86 48.98 -35.97
N ASN A 256 -78.43 48.50 -34.86
CA ASN A 256 -77.92 48.75 -33.51
C ASN A 256 -77.39 47.51 -32.75
N SER A 257 -77.47 46.30 -33.30
CA SER A 257 -76.96 45.10 -32.62
C SER A 257 -75.68 44.58 -33.28
N LYS A 258 -74.52 44.94 -32.71
CA LYS A 258 -73.20 44.40 -33.08
C LYS A 258 -72.86 43.23 -32.18
N LEU A 259 -72.67 42.04 -32.75
CA LEU A 259 -72.19 40.87 -32.03
C LEU A 259 -70.71 40.67 -32.34
N ILE A 260 -69.84 40.84 -31.34
CA ILE A 260 -68.40 40.61 -31.51
C ILE A 260 -68.10 39.20 -31.00
N VAL A 261 -67.66 38.32 -31.89
CA VAL A 261 -67.28 36.94 -31.55
C VAL A 261 -65.76 36.82 -31.62
N ALA A 262 -65.10 36.84 -30.46
CA ALA A 262 -63.66 36.64 -30.39
C ALA A 262 -63.36 35.13 -30.32
N ARG A 263 -62.59 34.62 -31.28
CA ARG A 263 -62.10 33.24 -31.25
C ARG A 263 -60.70 33.23 -30.65
N TYR A 264 -60.55 32.54 -29.53
CA TYR A 264 -59.25 32.29 -28.92
C TYR A 264 -58.76 30.90 -29.31
N ALA A 265 -57.60 30.81 -29.97
CA ALA A 265 -56.92 29.55 -30.21
C ALA A 265 -55.54 29.61 -29.55
N VAL A 266 -55.39 28.88 -28.46
CA VAL A 266 -54.10 28.60 -27.82
C VAL A 266 -53.69 27.22 -28.32
N GLU A 267 -52.47 27.07 -28.85
CA GLU A 267 -51.98 25.88 -29.60
C GLU A 267 -52.11 24.51 -28.90
N LYS A 268 -52.53 24.47 -27.63
CA LYS A 268 -52.66 23.23 -26.83
C LYS A 268 -54.05 23.00 -26.20
N PHE A 269 -55.07 23.81 -26.49
CA PHE A 269 -56.41 23.66 -25.90
C PHE A 269 -57.53 23.79 -26.94
N ASP A 270 -58.68 23.19 -26.64
CA ASP A 270 -59.90 23.35 -27.42
C ASP A 270 -60.29 24.84 -27.52
N PRO A 271 -60.75 25.30 -28.70
CA PRO A 271 -61.05 26.71 -28.92
C PRO A 271 -62.19 27.18 -28.02
N VAL A 272 -61.96 28.28 -27.30
CA VAL A 272 -62.99 28.93 -26.47
C VAL A 272 -63.58 30.11 -27.25
N TYR A 273 -64.91 30.14 -27.31
CA TYR A 273 -65.66 31.20 -27.99
C TYR A 273 -66.21 32.18 -26.96
N PHE A 274 -65.90 33.46 -27.14
CA PHE A 274 -66.46 34.54 -26.33
C PHE A 274 -67.42 35.37 -27.18
N PHE A 275 -68.61 35.62 -26.64
CA PHE A 275 -69.58 36.54 -27.22
C PHE A 275 -69.58 37.83 -26.40
N ILE A 276 -69.37 38.95 -27.08
CA ILE A 276 -69.47 40.28 -26.47
C ILE A 276 -70.63 40.99 -27.16
N THR A 277 -71.65 41.34 -26.38
CA THR A 277 -72.80 42.15 -26.78
C THR A 277 -72.86 43.41 -25.91
N GLN A 278 -73.29 44.54 -26.47
CA GLN A 278 -73.55 45.77 -25.71
C GLN A 278 -74.91 45.77 -25.00
N ASP A 279 -75.77 44.78 -25.28
CA ASP A 279 -77.15 44.72 -24.81
C ASP A 279 -77.35 43.40 -24.03
N ALA A 280 -77.09 43.43 -22.72
CA ALA A 280 -77.02 42.24 -21.86
C ALA A 280 -78.38 41.54 -21.68
N ASP A 281 -79.47 42.30 -21.69
CA ASP A 281 -80.83 41.79 -21.42
C ASP A 281 -81.39 40.93 -22.56
N LYS A 282 -80.91 41.11 -23.80
CA LYS A 282 -81.33 40.28 -24.95
C LYS A 282 -80.59 38.95 -25.05
N MET A 283 -79.43 38.82 -24.38
CA MET A 283 -78.59 37.63 -24.49
C MET A 283 -79.20 36.42 -23.75
N TRP A 284 -79.94 36.67 -22.67
CA TRP A 284 -80.50 35.62 -21.82
C TRP A 284 -81.68 34.89 -22.46
N HIS A 285 -82.51 35.57 -23.26
CA HIS A 285 -83.67 34.92 -23.89
C HIS A 285 -83.32 34.04 -25.10
N GLY A 286 -82.21 34.28 -25.81
CA GLY A 286 -81.78 33.42 -26.93
C GLY A 286 -81.01 32.16 -26.50
N PHE A 287 -80.41 32.17 -25.30
CA PHE A 287 -79.54 31.07 -24.85
C PHE A 287 -80.30 29.87 -24.25
N GLU A 288 -81.54 30.05 -23.81
CA GLU A 288 -82.32 28.94 -23.24
C GLU A 288 -82.67 27.87 -24.28
N ASP A 289 -82.78 28.24 -25.56
CA ASP A 289 -83.16 27.31 -26.63
C ASP A 289 -82.00 26.46 -27.18
N HIS A 290 -80.73 26.73 -26.83
CA HIS A 290 -79.54 26.05 -27.40
C HIS A 290 -78.60 25.45 -26.34
N LYS A 291 -79.16 24.74 -25.34
CA LYS A 291 -78.43 24.07 -24.23
C LYS A 291 -77.53 22.86 -24.60
N ARG A 292 -76.95 22.77 -25.80
CA ARG A 292 -76.11 21.62 -26.21
C ARG A 292 -74.66 21.89 -26.60
N ILE A 293 -74.13 23.08 -26.36
CA ILE A 293 -72.70 23.36 -26.63
C ILE A 293 -71.93 23.48 -25.31
N LYS A 294 -71.18 22.43 -24.94
CA LYS A 294 -70.26 22.46 -23.79
C LYS A 294 -69.06 23.35 -24.12
N GLY A 295 -68.78 24.34 -23.25
CA GLY A 295 -67.53 25.14 -23.28
C GLY A 295 -67.68 26.66 -23.45
N MET A 296 -68.88 27.23 -23.36
CA MET A 296 -69.07 28.68 -23.48
C MET A 296 -69.08 29.37 -22.11
N VAL A 297 -68.35 30.49 -22.00
CA VAL A 297 -68.33 31.37 -20.81
C VAL A 297 -68.86 32.73 -21.23
N PRO A 298 -69.97 33.22 -20.66
CA PRO A 298 -70.46 34.58 -20.93
C PRO A 298 -69.54 35.59 -20.25
N VAL A 299 -69.12 36.62 -21.00
CA VAL A 299 -68.36 37.76 -20.45
C VAL A 299 -69.15 39.03 -20.77
N VAL A 300 -69.74 39.63 -19.74
CA VAL A 300 -70.41 40.93 -19.85
C VAL A 300 -69.35 42.01 -19.64
N VAL A 301 -69.20 42.88 -20.62
CA VAL A 301 -68.30 44.04 -20.53
C VAL A 301 -69.20 45.26 -20.29
N HIS A 302 -69.04 45.91 -19.14
CA HIS A 302 -69.65 47.23 -18.87
C HIS A 302 -68.85 48.35 -19.53
#